data_AF-A0A940UAM5-F1
#
_entry.id   AF-A0A940UAM5-F1
#
_cell.length_a   1.000
_cell.length_b   1.000
_cell.length_c   1.000
_cell.angle_alpha   90.00
_cell.angle_beta   90.00
_cell.angle_gamma   90.00
#
_symmetry.space_group_name_H-M   'P 1'
#
loop_
_entity.id
_entity.type
_entity.pdbx_description
1 polymer ?
#
loop_
_entity_poly.entity_id
_entity_poly.type
_entity_poly.pdbx_seq_one_letter_code
_entity_poly.pdbx_strand_id
1 'polypeptide(L)' 'MKKNTARSRKIAKELSAVSICPAGKIYPLPAQKDSAREFDRLRKIVGKERRKGREIVVVMGLGFVGAVMAGVIADSTDR' A
#
# COMPACT_ATOMS: atom_id res chain seq x y z
N MET A 1 -30.10 24.68 21.14
CA MET A 1 -29.85 23.21 20.99
C MET A 1 -28.67 22.98 20.03
N LYS A 2 -27.43 22.81 20.52
CA LYS A 2 -26.21 22.65 19.69
C LYS A 2 -25.33 21.48 20.21
N LYS A 3 -25.88 20.26 20.29
CA LYS A 3 -25.15 19.09 20.85
C LYS A 3 -24.94 17.89 19.90
N ASN A 4 -25.33 17.97 18.62
CA ASN A 4 -25.31 16.79 17.72
C ASN A 4 -24.14 16.70 16.72
N THR A 5 -23.34 17.75 16.54
CA THR A 5 -22.24 17.76 15.54
C THR A 5 -20.98 17.03 15.98
N ALA A 6 -20.71 16.94 17.30
CA ALA A 6 -19.54 16.25 17.83
C ALA A 6 -19.68 14.72 17.82
N ARG A 7 -20.92 14.20 17.95
CA ARG A 7 -21.21 12.76 17.98
C ARG A 7 -21.04 12.13 16.59
N SER A 8 -21.44 12.85 15.53
CA SER A 8 -21.32 12.41 14.13
C SER A 8 -19.85 12.28 13.67
N ARG A 9 -18.97 13.21 14.04
CA ARG A 9 -17.53 13.11 13.74
C ARG A 9 -16.84 11.96 14.47
N LYS A 10 -17.32 11.59 15.66
CA LYS A 10 -16.78 10.47 16.43
C LYS A 10 -17.11 9.13 15.76
N ILE A 11 -18.34 8.98 15.24
CA ILE A 11 -18.79 7.79 14.49
C ILE A 11 -18.02 7.65 13.17
N ALA A 12 -17.78 8.74 12.44
CA ALA A 12 -16.98 8.72 11.21
C ALA A 12 -15.50 8.35 11.43
N LYS A 13 -14.97 8.57 12.65
CA LYS A 13 -13.60 8.19 13.04
C LYS A 13 -13.50 6.71 13.46
N GLU A 14 -14.60 6.11 13.88
CA GLU A 14 -14.71 4.68 14.24
C GLU A 14 -15.15 3.79 13.07
N LEU A 15 -15.77 4.35 12.03
CA LEU A 15 -15.93 3.70 10.74
C LEU A 15 -14.54 3.54 10.12
N SER A 16 -14.01 2.32 10.14
CA SER A 16 -12.80 1.92 9.42
C SER A 16 -12.74 2.64 8.07
N ALA A 17 -11.75 3.50 7.86
CA ALA A 17 -11.60 4.14 6.57
C ALA A 17 -11.47 3.03 5.52
N VAL A 18 -12.31 3.07 4.49
CA VAL A 18 -12.36 2.04 3.44
C VAL A 18 -11.91 2.64 2.11
N SER A 19 -11.24 1.84 1.30
CA SER A 19 -10.94 2.10 -0.10
C SER A 19 -11.92 1.33 -0.98
N ILE A 20 -12.55 1.99 -1.94
CA ILE A 20 -13.50 1.35 -2.87
C ILE A 20 -12.87 1.38 -4.26
N CYS A 21 -12.71 0.23 -4.90
CA CYS A 21 -12.17 0.17 -6.26
C CYS A 21 -13.25 0.56 -7.30
N PRO A 22 -12.85 0.84 -8.55
CA PRO A 22 -13.81 1.19 -9.62
C PRO A 22 -14.91 0.14 -9.86
N ALA A 23 -14.65 -1.13 -9.56
CA ALA A 23 -15.65 -2.21 -9.65
C ALA A 23 -16.58 -2.29 -8.41
N GLY A 24 -16.51 -1.32 -7.49
CA GLY A 24 -17.35 -1.25 -6.29
C GLY A 24 -16.89 -2.14 -5.13
N LYS A 25 -15.78 -2.89 -5.28
CA LYS A 25 -15.26 -3.73 -4.19
C LYS A 25 -14.62 -2.87 -3.10
N ILE A 26 -14.96 -3.18 -1.86
CA ILE A 26 -14.52 -2.46 -0.66
C ILE A 26 -13.31 -3.17 -0.06
N TYR A 27 -12.30 -2.38 0.30
CA TYR A 27 -11.07 -2.81 0.97
C TYR A 27 -10.92 -1.98 2.26
N PRO A 28 -10.79 -2.62 3.44
CA PRO A 28 -10.48 -1.88 4.65
C PRO A 28 -9.09 -1.26 4.53
N LEU A 29 -8.93 0.00 4.93
CA LEU A 29 -7.59 0.58 5.04
C LEU A 29 -6.82 -0.11 6.18
N PRO A 30 -5.50 -0.33 6.02
CA PRO A 30 -4.69 -0.98 7.03
C PRO A 30 -4.71 -0.22 8.36
N ALA A 31 -4.82 -0.94 9.48
CA ALA A 31 -4.54 -0.36 10.78
C ALA A 31 -3.02 -0.17 10.96
N GLN A 32 -2.59 0.64 11.92
CA GLN A 32 -1.16 0.85 12.21
C GLN A 32 -0.40 -0.47 12.45
N LYS A 33 -1.03 -1.43 13.14
CA LYS A 33 -0.46 -2.75 13.39
C LYS A 33 -0.25 -3.56 12.11
N ASP A 34 -1.15 -3.44 11.14
CA ASP A 34 -1.05 -4.12 9.85
C ASP A 34 0.11 -3.56 9.04
N SER A 35 0.28 -2.23 9.03
CA SER A 35 1.41 -1.56 8.37
C SER A 35 2.75 -2.00 8.97
N ALA A 36 2.86 -2.10 10.30
CA ALA A 36 4.08 -2.57 10.96
C ALA A 36 4.40 -4.03 10.58
N ARG A 37 3.39 -4.91 10.60
CA ARG A 37 3.53 -6.31 10.19
C ARG A 37 3.96 -6.46 8.73
N GLU A 38 3.36 -5.68 7.84
CA GLU A 38 3.73 -5.70 6.41
C GLU A 38 5.14 -5.17 6.20
N PHE A 39 5.54 -4.14 6.93
CA PHE A 39 6.92 -3.64 6.89
C PHE A 39 7.93 -4.73 7.25
N ASP A 40 7.70 -5.48 8.33
CA ASP A 40 8.60 -6.57 8.73
C ASP A 40 8.66 -7.70 7.70
N ARG A 41 7.53 -8.00 7.04
CA ARG A 41 7.49 -8.93 5.91
C ARG A 41 8.34 -8.44 4.75
N LEU A 42 8.20 -7.17 4.36
CA LEU A 42 9.00 -6.54 3.31
C LEU A 42 10.50 -6.56 3.65
N ARG A 43 10.88 -6.24 4.90
CA ARG A 43 12.29 -6.33 5.35
C ARG A 43 12.89 -7.72 5.10
N LYS A 44 12.15 -8.78 5.41
CA LYS A 44 12.63 -10.17 5.21
C LYS A 44 12.84 -10.48 3.73
N ILE A 45 11.91 -10.07 2.87
CA ILE A 45 12.00 -10.28 1.41
C ILE A 45 13.17 -9.49 0.84
N VAL A 46 13.26 -8.20 1.15
CA VAL A 46 14.35 -7.32 0.71
C VAL A 46 15.70 -7.87 1.16
N GLY A 47 15.83 -8.32 2.40
CA GLY A 47 17.07 -8.94 2.89
C GLY A 47 17.45 -10.20 2.11
N LYS A 48 16.47 -11.05 1.75
CA LYS A 48 16.71 -12.25 0.93
C LYS A 48 17.17 -11.90 -0.48
N GLU A 49 16.53 -10.92 -1.13
CA GLU A 49 16.84 -10.55 -2.50
C GLU A 49 18.17 -9.78 -2.61
N ARG A 50 18.49 -8.92 -1.63
CA ARG A 50 19.80 -8.26 -1.54
C ARG A 50 20.95 -9.25 -1.40
N ARG A 51 20.78 -10.34 -0.65
CA ARG A 51 21.79 -11.42 -0.56
C ARG A 51 22.04 -12.15 -1.88
N LYS A 52 21.12 -12.05 -2.84
CA LYS A 52 21.30 -12.56 -4.20
C LYS A 52 21.94 -11.53 -5.14
N GLY A 53 22.36 -10.38 -4.62
CA GLY A 53 22.89 -9.27 -5.42
C GLY A 53 21.86 -8.52 -6.25
N ARG A 54 20.55 -8.69 -5.97
CA ARG A 54 19.49 -8.01 -6.73
C ARG A 54 19.26 -6.59 -6.24
N GLU A 55 19.02 -5.70 -7.18
CA GLU A 55 18.55 -4.34 -6.90
C GLU A 55 17.07 -4.32 -6.53
N ILE A 56 16.69 -3.34 -5.71
CA ILE A 56 15.34 -3.24 -5.16
C ILE A 56 14.78 -1.89 -5.57
N VAL A 57 13.73 -1.91 -6.40
CA VAL A 57 13.07 -0.71 -6.91
C VAL A 57 11.63 -0.67 -6.41
N VAL A 58 11.13 0.53 -6.14
CA VAL A 58 9.73 0.77 -5.77
C VAL A 58 9.06 1.56 -6.89
N VAL A 59 7.97 1.00 -7.43
CA VAL A 59 7.12 1.71 -8.40
C VAL A 59 5.93 2.30 -7.67
N MET A 60 5.91 3.62 -7.56
CA MET A 60 4.78 4.35 -6.95
C MET A 60 3.65 4.50 -7.98
N GLY A 61 2.59 3.70 -7.82
CA GLY A 61 1.41 3.71 -8.67
C GLY A 61 1.46 2.65 -9.78
N LEU A 62 0.38 1.88 -9.93
CA LEU A 62 0.25 0.79 -10.91
C LEU A 62 -0.82 1.11 -11.95
N GLY A 63 -0.68 2.27 -12.60
CA GLY A 63 -1.40 2.59 -13.85
C GLY A 63 -0.69 1.99 -15.06
N PHE A 64 -1.08 2.40 -16.27
CA PHE A 64 -0.43 1.96 -17.52
C PHE A 64 1.10 2.14 -17.47
N VAL A 65 1.57 3.35 -17.13
CA VAL A 65 3.00 3.66 -17.07
C VAL A 65 3.71 2.84 -15.98
N GLY A 66 3.14 2.78 -14.78
CA GLY A 66 3.74 2.05 -13.66
C GLY A 66 3.90 0.56 -13.94
N ALA A 67 2.90 -0.07 -14.55
CA ALA A 67 2.95 -1.49 -14.91
C ALA A 67 4.01 -1.76 -16.00
N VAL A 68 4.06 -0.92 -17.05
CA VAL A 68 5.08 -1.05 -18.10
C VAL A 68 6.48 -0.86 -17.52
N MET A 69 6.68 0.17 -16.71
CA MET A 69 7.99 0.43 -16.10
C MET A 69 8.42 -0.70 -15.16
N ALA A 70 7.51 -1.30 -14.39
CA ALA A 70 7.83 -2.45 -13.55
C ALA A 70 8.37 -3.63 -14.38
N GLY A 71 7.78 -3.88 -15.56
CA GLY A 71 8.26 -4.90 -16.50
C GLY A 71 9.62 -4.56 -17.08
N VAL A 72 9.82 -3.34 -17.56
CA VAL A 72 11.10 -2.88 -18.13
C VAL A 72 12.23 -2.97 -17.10
N ILE A 73 11.99 -2.51 -15.87
CA ILE A 73 12.98 -2.57 -14.77
C ILE A 73 13.32 -4.03 -14.42
N ALA A 74 12.35 -4.94 -14.50
CA ALA A 74 12.58 -6.35 -14.20
C ALA A 74 13.40 -7.06 -15.29
N ASP A 75 13.30 -6.61 -16.54
CA ASP A 75 13.99 -7.19 -17.70
C ASP A 75 15.35 -6.53 -18.01
N SER A 76 15.60 -5.33 -17.48
CA SER A 76 16.84 -4.60 -17.76
C SER A 76 18.08 -5.32 -17.24
N THR A 77 19.09 -5.43 -18.10
CA THR A 77 20.44 -5.88 -17.74
C THR A 77 21.39 -4.69 -17.71
N ASP A 78 22.52 -4.86 -17.00
CA ASP A 78 23.63 -3.92 -17.11
C ASP A 78 24.19 -3.91 -18.55
N ARG A 79 24.84 -2.82 -18.94
CA ARG A 79 25.35 -2.60 -20.31
C ARG A 79 26.74 -3.17 -20.53
#